data_AF-A0A7G9SBN3-F1
#
_entry.id   AF-A0A7G9SBN3-F1
#
_cell.length_a   1.000
_cell.length_b   1.000
_cell.length_c   1.000
_cell.angle_alpha   90.00
_cell.angle_beta   90.00
_cell.angle_gamma   90.00
#
_symmetry.space_group_name_H-M   'P 1'
#
loop_
_entity.id
_entity.type
_entity.pdbx_description
1 polymer ?
#
loop_
_entity_poly.entity_id
_entity_poly.type
_entity_poly.pdbx_seq_one_letter_code
_entity_poly.pdbx_strand_id
1 'polypeptide(L)'
;MRISVFANGHSKPIKLTIYPTGAEWEIPHLGEAGVRCSCAETSDRSHVSVDEHGIVFWCEDPAVEVDVVSPTPLQMLLWDICVNGGWCGGLVDGKMTHVYDLWPDTGIVSAHDFALMVVKADGDEKWEGAARHIPWLEDTFEKHLGASSISASNPQWTARRPFDQPKPIGAS
;
A
#
# COMPACT_ATOMS: atom_id res chain seq x y z
N MET A 1 -13.31 -21.48 -7.04
CA MET A 1 -12.70 -21.06 -5.77
C MET A 1 -12.76 -19.54 -5.71
N ARG A 2 -13.33 -18.96 -4.65
CA ARG A 2 -13.54 -17.51 -4.52
C ARG A 2 -12.40 -16.92 -3.70
N ILE A 3 -11.90 -15.76 -4.12
CA ILE A 3 -10.94 -14.96 -3.36
C ILE A 3 -11.66 -13.70 -2.87
N SER A 4 -11.63 -13.47 -1.58
CA SER A 4 -12.05 -12.21 -0.95
C SER A 4 -10.80 -11.45 -0.49
N VAL A 5 -10.71 -10.17 -0.80
CA VAL A 5 -9.56 -9.33 -0.44
C VAL A 5 -10.00 -8.25 0.54
N PHE A 6 -9.20 -8.04 1.58
CA PHE A 6 -9.42 -7.03 2.61
C PHE A 6 -8.19 -6.16 2.74
N ALA A 7 -8.37 -4.83 2.74
CA ALA A 7 -7.28 -3.88 2.93
C ALA A 7 -7.37 -3.24 4.33
N ASN A 8 -6.24 -3.07 5.00
CA ASN A 8 -6.18 -2.39 6.28
C ASN A 8 -5.93 -0.88 6.08
N GLY A 9 -7.00 -0.09 6.13
CA GLY A 9 -6.94 1.38 6.12
C GLY A 9 -6.62 2.01 7.48
N HIS A 10 -6.54 1.24 8.56
CA HIS A 10 -6.25 1.76 9.90
C HIS A 10 -4.76 1.97 10.09
N SER A 11 -4.38 2.98 10.90
CA SER A 11 -2.98 3.28 11.24
C SER A 11 -2.28 2.23 12.11
N LYS A 12 -3.00 1.19 12.52
CA LYS A 12 -2.51 0.08 13.34
C LYS A 12 -2.82 -1.25 12.66
N PRO A 13 -2.07 -2.31 12.97
CA PRO A 13 -2.45 -3.64 12.52
C PRO A 13 -3.85 -4.02 13.01
N ILE A 14 -4.61 -4.70 12.15
CA ILE A 14 -5.93 -5.27 12.48
C ILE A 14 -5.86 -6.79 12.41
N LYS A 15 -6.80 -7.46 13.09
CA LYS A 15 -6.89 -8.92 13.04
C LYS A 15 -7.86 -9.40 11.97
N LEU A 16 -7.52 -10.47 11.28
CA LEU A 16 -8.42 -11.28 10.47
C LEU A 16 -8.63 -12.61 11.16
N THR A 17 -9.87 -12.95 11.48
CA THR A 17 -10.24 -14.23 12.13
C THR A 17 -11.09 -15.08 11.20
N ILE A 18 -10.69 -16.33 10.96
CA ILE A 18 -11.44 -17.30 10.15
C ILE A 18 -12.25 -18.22 11.04
N TYR A 19 -13.57 -18.17 10.92
CA TYR A 19 -14.48 -19.08 11.62
C TYR A 19 -15.02 -20.19 10.73
N PRO A 20 -15.30 -21.39 11.30
CA PRO A 20 -15.33 -21.71 12.73
C PRO A 20 -13.97 -22.06 13.36
N THR A 21 -12.89 -22.11 12.58
CA THR A 21 -11.57 -22.56 13.07
C THR A 21 -10.98 -21.70 14.19
N GLY A 22 -11.34 -20.41 14.23
CA GLY A 22 -10.76 -19.42 15.14
C GLY A 22 -9.32 -19.04 14.80
N ALA A 23 -8.81 -19.42 13.63
CA ALA A 23 -7.47 -19.04 13.19
C ALA A 23 -7.39 -17.52 12.96
N GLU A 24 -6.28 -16.90 13.35
CA GLU A 24 -6.06 -15.46 13.30
C GLU A 24 -4.83 -15.10 12.47
N TRP A 25 -4.91 -13.98 11.76
CA TRP A 25 -3.83 -13.33 11.05
C TRP A 25 -3.80 -11.86 11.39
N GLU A 26 -2.60 -11.28 11.45
CA GLU A 26 -2.44 -9.84 11.59
C GLU A 26 -2.27 -9.23 10.19
N ILE A 27 -3.05 -8.19 9.88
CA ILE A 27 -2.90 -7.40 8.67
C ILE A 27 -2.24 -6.08 9.06
N PRO A 28 -0.99 -5.80 8.63
CA PRO A 28 -0.30 -4.57 8.98
C PRO A 28 -1.03 -3.35 8.41
N HIS A 29 -0.73 -2.15 8.91
CA HIS A 29 -1.21 -0.89 8.33
C HIS A 29 -0.90 -0.86 6.82
N LEU A 30 -1.87 -0.51 5.97
CA LEU A 30 -1.80 -0.53 4.50
C LEU A 30 -1.55 -1.92 3.88
N GLY A 31 -1.54 -2.98 4.69
CA GLY A 31 -1.48 -4.35 4.21
C GLY A 31 -2.81 -4.82 3.64
N GLU A 32 -2.74 -5.90 2.88
CA GLU A 32 -3.91 -6.59 2.35
C GLU A 32 -3.91 -8.06 2.81
N ALA A 33 -5.09 -8.64 2.99
CA ALA A 33 -5.25 -10.07 3.17
C ALA A 33 -6.21 -10.63 2.12
N GLY A 34 -5.77 -11.66 1.41
CA GLY A 34 -6.62 -12.49 0.58
C GLY A 34 -7.05 -13.73 1.32
N VAL A 35 -8.33 -14.06 1.26
CA VAL A 35 -8.90 -15.31 1.76
C VAL A 35 -9.45 -16.09 0.58
N ARG A 36 -8.93 -17.30 0.37
CA ARG A 36 -9.35 -18.21 -0.69
C ARG A 36 -10.06 -19.40 -0.05
N CYS A 37 -11.32 -19.60 -0.43
CA CYS A 37 -12.18 -20.66 0.10
C CYS A 37 -13.00 -21.28 -1.05
N SER A 38 -13.20 -22.60 -1.01
CA SER A 38 -14.02 -23.39 -1.94
C SER A 38 -15.39 -23.69 -1.31
N CYS A 39 -16.15 -22.63 -0.97
CA CYS A 39 -17.56 -22.82 -0.62
C CYS A 39 -18.27 -23.54 -1.78
N ALA A 40 -18.93 -24.67 -1.47
CA ALA A 40 -19.82 -25.32 -2.41
C ALA A 40 -20.92 -24.33 -2.85
N GLU A 41 -21.31 -24.35 -4.13
CA GLU A 41 -22.34 -23.45 -4.69
C GLU A 41 -23.69 -23.50 -3.94
N THR A 42 -23.91 -24.54 -3.11
CA THR A 42 -25.12 -24.74 -2.31
C THR A 42 -25.06 -24.14 -0.90
N SER A 43 -23.88 -23.72 -0.41
CA SER A 43 -23.71 -23.01 0.88
C SER A 43 -23.27 -21.57 0.58
N ASP A 44 -24.26 -20.72 0.35
CA ASP A 44 -24.11 -19.34 -0.12
C ASP A 44 -23.65 -18.35 0.98
N ARG A 45 -23.12 -18.86 2.11
CA ARG A 45 -22.98 -18.07 3.34
C ARG A 45 -21.52 -17.94 3.77
N SER A 46 -20.70 -17.30 2.93
CA SER A 46 -19.56 -16.56 3.48
C SER A 46 -20.10 -15.28 4.11
N HIS A 47 -20.00 -15.14 5.43
CA HIS A 47 -20.31 -13.89 6.12
C HIS A 47 -19.02 -13.16 6.46
N VAL A 48 -19.02 -11.86 6.23
CA VAL A 48 -17.92 -10.98 6.63
C VAL A 48 -18.48 -9.93 7.58
N SER A 49 -17.88 -9.81 8.74
CA SER A 49 -18.04 -8.66 9.62
C SER A 49 -16.75 -7.86 9.64
N VAL A 50 -16.84 -6.54 9.52
CA VAL A 50 -15.71 -5.62 9.60
C VAL A 50 -16.03 -4.61 10.68
N ASP A 51 -15.16 -4.49 11.68
CA ASP A 51 -15.27 -3.49 12.73
C ASP A 51 -13.91 -2.84 13.04
N GLU A 52 -13.86 -1.99 14.05
CA GLU A 52 -12.65 -1.25 14.44
C GLU A 52 -11.53 -2.14 14.99
N HIS A 53 -11.83 -3.38 15.36
CA HIS A 53 -10.89 -4.34 15.94
C HIS A 53 -10.42 -5.39 14.93
N GLY A 54 -11.13 -5.56 13.81
CA GLY A 54 -10.70 -6.45 12.76
C GLY A 54 -11.78 -6.90 11.78
N ILE A 55 -11.47 -8.00 11.12
CA ILE A 55 -12.29 -8.66 10.11
C ILE A 55 -12.57 -10.07 10.60
N VAL A 56 -13.85 -10.43 10.64
CA VAL A 56 -14.29 -11.79 10.92
C VAL A 56 -14.84 -12.37 9.63
N PHE A 57 -14.22 -13.45 9.16
CA PHE A 57 -14.63 -14.15 7.95
C PHE A 57 -15.11 -15.55 8.29
N TRP A 58 -16.37 -15.83 7.98
CA TRP A 58 -16.96 -17.16 8.15
C TRP A 58 -16.83 -17.96 6.85
N CYS A 59 -16.22 -19.14 6.91
CA CYS A 59 -16.21 -20.12 5.83
C CYS A 59 -16.20 -21.54 6.40
N GLU A 60 -17.14 -22.37 5.94
CA GLU A 60 -17.32 -23.77 6.40
C GLU A 60 -16.31 -24.74 5.76
N ASP A 61 -15.59 -24.30 4.72
CA ASP A 61 -14.59 -25.11 4.04
C ASP A 61 -13.38 -25.34 4.97
N PRO A 62 -12.97 -26.59 5.22
CA PRO A 62 -11.76 -26.86 5.99
C PRO A 62 -10.46 -26.45 5.26
N ALA A 63 -10.50 -26.18 3.95
CA ALA A 63 -9.35 -25.82 3.13
C ALA A 63 -9.26 -24.31 2.84
N VAL A 64 -9.43 -23.46 3.86
CA VAL A 64 -9.19 -22.02 3.72
C VAL A 64 -7.70 -21.73 3.60
N GLU A 65 -7.33 -20.97 2.58
CA GLU A 65 -6.01 -20.37 2.46
C GLU A 65 -6.09 -18.87 2.73
N VAL A 66 -5.15 -18.35 3.49
CA VAL A 66 -5.00 -16.91 3.76
C VAL A 66 -3.61 -16.47 3.34
N ASP A 67 -3.54 -15.39 2.57
CA ASP A 67 -2.29 -14.74 2.17
C ASP A 67 -2.31 -13.27 2.59
N VAL A 68 -1.39 -12.90 3.50
CA VAL A 68 -1.22 -11.53 3.98
C VAL A 68 -0.06 -10.88 3.23
N VAL A 69 -0.33 -9.71 2.65
CA VAL A 69 0.62 -8.87 1.96
C VAL A 69 0.93 -7.64 2.80
N SER A 70 2.20 -7.48 3.17
CA SER A 70 2.70 -6.25 3.79
C SER A 70 2.77 -5.11 2.77
N PRO A 71 2.56 -3.85 3.19
CA PRO A 71 2.75 -2.72 2.29
C PRO A 71 4.20 -2.63 1.83
N THR A 72 4.38 -2.10 0.63
CA THR A 72 5.70 -1.72 0.13
C THR A 72 6.22 -0.48 0.88
N PRO A 73 7.55 -0.28 0.93
CA PRO A 73 8.09 0.94 1.52
C PRO A 73 7.61 2.21 0.79
N LEU A 74 7.36 2.13 -0.52
CA LEU A 74 6.79 3.25 -1.27
C LEU A 74 5.36 3.58 -0.83
N GLN A 75 4.50 2.59 -0.56
CA GLN A 75 3.15 2.84 -0.03
C GLN A 75 3.21 3.51 1.34
N MET A 76 4.13 3.07 2.21
CA MET A 76 4.33 3.68 3.53
C MET A 76 4.82 5.14 3.42
N LEU A 77 5.75 5.41 2.49
CA LEU A 77 6.22 6.77 2.18
C LEU A 77 5.06 7.64 1.69
N LEU A 78 4.30 7.19 0.69
CA LEU A 78 3.20 7.95 0.10
C LEU A 78 2.09 8.23 1.13
N TRP A 79 1.85 7.30 2.05
CA TRP A 79 0.92 7.52 3.14
C TRP A 79 1.41 8.59 4.11
N ASP A 80 2.67 8.52 4.57
CA ASP A 80 3.21 9.51 5.49
C ASP A 80 3.20 10.92 4.87
N ILE A 81 3.59 11.07 3.60
CA ILE A 81 3.58 12.40 2.96
C ILE A 81 2.17 12.95 2.75
N CYS A 82 1.22 12.12 2.30
CA CYS A 82 -0.13 12.56 1.99
C CYS A 82 -0.97 12.74 3.25
N VAL A 83 -1.08 11.70 4.08
CA VAL A 83 -2.00 11.71 5.22
C VAL A 83 -1.42 12.47 6.42
N ASN A 84 -0.14 12.28 6.73
CA ASN A 84 0.49 12.97 7.86
C ASN A 84 1.06 14.34 7.46
N GLY A 85 1.56 14.47 6.23
CA GLY A 85 2.17 15.70 5.73
C GLY A 85 1.23 16.65 4.98
N GLY A 86 0.09 16.17 4.49
CA GLY A 86 -0.84 16.95 3.65
C GLY A 86 -0.45 17.04 2.17
N TRP A 87 0.62 16.36 1.73
CA TRP A 87 1.16 16.41 0.38
C TRP A 87 0.60 15.27 -0.49
N CYS A 88 -0.69 15.35 -0.80
CA CYS A 88 -1.40 14.31 -1.55
C CYS A 88 -1.35 14.52 -3.07
N GLY A 89 -0.82 15.64 -3.53
CA GLY A 89 -0.96 16.07 -4.91
C GLY A 89 -2.21 16.94 -5.09
N GLY A 90 -2.20 17.73 -6.16
CA GLY A 90 -3.16 18.80 -6.39
C GLY A 90 -3.55 18.95 -7.86
N LEU A 91 -4.17 20.09 -8.15
CA LEU A 91 -4.55 20.47 -9.51
C LEU A 91 -3.42 21.31 -10.12
N VAL A 92 -2.60 20.69 -10.97
CA VAL A 92 -1.50 21.34 -11.68
C VAL A 92 -1.90 21.51 -13.14
N ASP A 93 -1.90 22.73 -13.65
CA ASP A 93 -2.32 23.06 -15.03
C ASP A 93 -3.70 22.47 -15.42
N GLY A 94 -4.63 22.44 -14.46
CA GLY A 94 -5.97 21.89 -14.66
C GLY A 94 -6.07 20.36 -14.65
N LYS A 95 -4.99 19.65 -14.30
CA LYS A 95 -4.95 18.19 -14.18
C LYS A 95 -4.63 17.77 -12.75
N MET A 96 -5.39 16.80 -12.23
CA MET A 96 -5.05 16.11 -10.98
C MET A 96 -3.69 15.43 -11.15
N THR A 97 -2.73 15.80 -10.33
CA THR A 97 -1.35 15.31 -10.40
C THR A 97 -0.95 14.75 -9.05
N HIS A 98 -0.57 13.47 -9.03
CA HIS A 98 0.00 12.81 -7.87
C HIS A 98 1.53 12.73 -8.01
N VAL A 99 2.28 12.68 -6.91
CA VAL A 99 3.76 12.57 -6.97
C VAL A 99 4.23 11.37 -7.82
N TYR A 100 3.46 10.29 -7.79
CA TYR A 100 3.74 9.10 -8.59
C TYR A 100 3.66 9.34 -10.10
N ASP A 101 2.83 10.30 -10.56
CA ASP A 101 2.74 10.67 -11.98
C ASP A 101 4.00 11.39 -12.47
N LEU A 102 4.82 11.91 -11.56
CA LEU A 102 6.09 12.58 -11.85
C LEU A 102 7.28 11.63 -11.68
N TRP A 103 7.06 10.42 -11.15
CA TRP A 103 8.10 9.45 -10.91
C TRP A 103 8.69 8.94 -12.24
N PRO A 104 10.03 8.93 -12.42
CA PRO A 104 10.61 8.49 -13.67
C PRO A 104 10.55 6.96 -13.81
N ASP A 105 10.35 6.47 -15.03
CA ASP A 105 10.33 5.01 -15.29
C ASP A 105 11.69 4.34 -15.05
N THR A 106 12.78 5.10 -15.21
CA THR A 106 14.17 4.61 -15.10
C THR A 106 15.10 5.64 -14.46
N GLY A 107 16.28 5.19 -14.06
CA GLY A 107 17.32 6.04 -13.47
C GLY A 107 17.36 5.99 -11.96
N ILE A 108 17.91 7.04 -11.36
CA ILE A 108 18.05 7.21 -9.91
C ILE A 108 17.16 8.37 -9.48
N VAL A 109 16.40 8.16 -8.40
CA VAL A 109 15.63 9.20 -7.71
C VAL A 109 16.33 9.46 -6.39
N SER A 110 16.82 10.69 -6.20
CA SER A 110 17.34 11.13 -4.91
C SER A 110 16.20 11.59 -3.99
N ALA A 111 16.45 11.62 -2.68
CA ALA A 111 15.52 12.16 -1.71
C ALA A 111 15.14 13.62 -2.03
N HIS A 112 16.12 14.41 -2.49
CA HIS A 112 15.92 15.80 -2.90
C HIS A 112 15.03 15.91 -4.14
N ASP A 113 15.32 15.14 -5.20
CA ASP A 113 14.50 15.14 -6.42
C ASP A 113 13.07 14.70 -6.10
N PHE A 114 12.91 13.72 -5.22
CA PHE A 114 11.61 13.32 -4.73
C PHE A 114 10.87 14.44 -4.00
N ALA A 115 11.52 15.14 -3.07
CA ALA A 115 10.91 16.27 -2.37
C ALA A 115 10.45 17.36 -3.35
N LEU A 116 11.24 17.66 -4.37
CA LEU A 116 10.85 18.60 -5.43
C LEU A 116 9.66 18.09 -6.25
N MET A 117 9.60 16.79 -6.57
CA MET A 117 8.44 16.19 -7.23
C MET A 117 7.18 16.28 -6.38
N VAL A 118 7.27 16.07 -5.06
CA VAL A 118 6.12 16.20 -4.14
C VAL A 118 5.57 17.63 -4.17
N VAL A 119 6.44 18.64 -3.98
CA VAL A 119 6.05 20.05 -4.02
C VAL A 119 5.42 20.43 -5.37
N LYS A 120 6.01 19.94 -6.46
CA LYS A 120 5.49 20.16 -7.81
C LYS A 120 4.11 19.52 -8.00
N ALA A 121 3.92 18.28 -7.55
CA ALA A 121 2.66 17.57 -7.68
C ALA A 121 1.51 18.24 -6.91
N ASP A 122 1.82 18.88 -5.78
CA ASP A 122 0.83 19.60 -4.97
C ASP A 122 0.38 20.92 -5.60
N GLY A 123 1.12 21.44 -6.58
CA GLY A 123 0.86 22.74 -7.23
C GLY A 123 1.45 23.94 -6.49
N ASP A 124 2.22 23.68 -5.44
CA ASP A 124 2.78 24.68 -4.54
C ASP A 124 4.20 25.13 -4.91
N GLU A 125 4.66 24.89 -6.14
CA GLU A 125 6.00 25.29 -6.60
C GLU A 125 6.27 26.80 -6.48
N LYS A 126 5.21 27.62 -6.46
CA LYS A 126 5.28 29.09 -6.30
C LYS A 126 5.02 29.55 -4.86
N TRP A 127 4.69 28.64 -3.96
CA TRP A 127 4.47 28.96 -2.56
C TRP A 127 5.81 29.02 -1.83
N GLU A 128 6.17 30.21 -1.34
CA GLU A 128 7.43 30.43 -0.60
C GLU A 128 7.58 29.51 0.63
N GLY A 129 6.47 29.00 1.17
CA GLY A 129 6.48 28.07 2.29
C GLY A 129 6.90 26.64 1.91
N ALA A 130 6.83 26.22 0.64
CA ALA A 130 7.09 24.84 0.24
C ALA A 130 8.55 24.43 0.53
N ALA A 131 9.50 25.36 0.34
CA ALA A 131 10.91 25.12 0.57
C ALA A 131 11.23 24.68 2.01
N ARG A 132 10.44 25.13 3.00
CA ARG A 132 10.65 24.74 4.42
C ARG A 132 10.31 23.28 4.71
N HIS A 133 9.54 22.64 3.82
CA HIS A 133 9.11 21.25 3.96
C HIS A 133 10.06 20.26 3.25
N ILE A 134 10.97 20.74 2.40
CA ILE A 134 11.93 19.90 1.67
C ILE A 134 12.74 19.00 2.62
N PRO A 135 13.36 19.50 3.72
CA PRO A 135 14.14 18.63 4.60
C PRO A 135 13.30 17.51 5.23
N TRP A 136 12.04 17.79 5.58
CA TRP A 136 11.15 16.77 6.14
C TRP A 136 10.75 15.71 5.10
N LEU A 137 10.55 16.12 3.84
CA LEU A 137 10.25 15.19 2.74
C LEU A 137 11.44 14.28 2.43
N GLU A 138 12.65 14.85 2.44
CA GLU A 138 13.90 14.09 2.29
C GLU A 138 14.09 13.07 3.41
N ASP A 139 13.96 13.50 4.68
CA ASP A 139 14.06 12.61 5.84
C ASP A 139 13.02 11.48 5.78
N THR A 140 11.79 11.79 5.35
CA THR A 140 10.69 10.81 5.25
C THR A 140 10.98 9.79 4.14
N PHE A 141 11.53 10.24 3.01
CA PHE A 141 11.99 9.36 1.93
C PHE A 141 13.06 8.39 2.43
N GLU A 142 14.10 8.89 3.09
CA GLU A 142 15.19 8.07 3.60
C GLU A 142 14.72 7.07 4.67
N LYS A 143 13.84 7.52 5.57
CA LYS A 143 13.23 6.68 6.61
C LYS A 143 12.54 5.45 6.03
N HIS A 144 11.78 5.60 4.95
CA HIS A 144 11.00 4.50 4.37
C HIS A 144 11.78 3.70 3.34
N LEU A 145 12.54 4.36 2.47
CA LEU A 145 13.23 3.68 1.36
C LEU A 145 14.64 3.20 1.73
N GLY A 146 15.15 3.61 2.91
CA GLY A 146 16.40 3.14 3.50
C GLY A 146 17.67 3.73 2.88
N ALA A 147 17.55 4.71 1.98
CA ALA A 147 18.68 5.36 1.31
C ALA A 147 18.30 6.77 0.81
N SER A 148 19.31 7.62 0.64
CA SER A 148 19.17 8.97 0.07
C SER A 148 18.97 8.98 -1.45
N SER A 149 19.12 7.83 -2.10
CA SER A 149 18.90 7.65 -3.54
C SER A 149 18.57 6.20 -3.84
N ILE A 150 17.62 5.97 -4.76
CA ILE A 150 17.16 4.64 -5.16
C ILE A 150 17.03 4.53 -6.68
N SER A 151 17.03 3.31 -7.18
CA SER A 151 16.61 3.07 -8.56
C SER A 151 15.10 3.31 -8.71
N ALA A 152 14.73 4.07 -9.74
CA ALA A 152 13.34 4.37 -10.04
C ALA A 152 12.54 3.10 -10.43
N SER A 153 13.21 2.14 -11.08
CA SER A 153 12.62 0.90 -11.57
C SER A 153 12.65 -0.26 -10.56
N ASN A 154 12.68 0.02 -9.25
CA ASN A 154 12.82 -1.04 -8.27
C ASN A 154 11.53 -1.88 -8.17
N PRO A 155 11.59 -3.21 -8.39
CA PRO A 155 10.42 -4.07 -8.31
C PRO A 155 9.79 -4.09 -6.91
N GLN A 156 10.52 -3.74 -5.85
CA GLN A 156 9.98 -3.65 -4.48
C GLN A 156 8.97 -2.51 -4.28
N TRP A 157 8.82 -1.62 -5.26
CA TRP A 157 7.80 -0.56 -5.28
C TRP A 157 6.43 -1.05 -5.74
N THR A 158 6.37 -2.20 -6.42
CA THR A 158 5.10 -2.77 -6.87
C THR A 158 4.56 -3.70 -5.79
N ALA A 159 3.44 -3.31 -5.17
CA ALA A 159 2.76 -4.19 -4.25
C ALA A 159 2.28 -5.44 -5.01
N ARG A 160 2.68 -6.63 -4.53
CA ARG A 160 2.02 -7.87 -4.94
C ARG A 160 0.58 -7.83 -4.45
N ARG A 161 -0.34 -8.47 -5.16
CA ARG A 161 -1.67 -8.75 -4.62
C ARG A 161 -1.66 -10.07 -3.84
N PRO A 162 -2.62 -10.28 -2.94
CA PRO A 162 -2.81 -11.60 -2.34
C PRO A 162 -2.95 -12.67 -3.43
N PHE A 163 -2.20 -13.75 -3.25
CA PHE A 163 -2.09 -14.89 -4.15
C PHE A 163 -1.48 -14.62 -5.54
N ASP A 164 -0.86 -13.47 -5.77
CA ASP A 164 0.06 -13.34 -6.92
C ASP A 164 1.20 -14.33 -6.74
N GLN A 165 1.38 -15.24 -7.70
CA GLN A 165 2.55 -16.12 -7.68
C GLN A 165 3.80 -15.25 -7.83
N PRO A 166 4.89 -15.54 -7.09
CA PRO A 166 6.17 -14.92 -7.41
C PRO A 166 6.50 -15.27 -8.86
N LYS A 167 6.63 -14.26 -9.73
CA LYS A 167 7.12 -14.47 -11.09
C LYS A 167 8.44 -15.23 -10.97
N PRO A 168 8.62 -16.38 -11.65
CA PRO A 168 9.91 -17.04 -11.65
C PRO A 168 10.96 -16.06 -12.15
N ILE A 169 12.00 -15.86 -11.34
CA ILE A 169 13.16 -15.07 -11.73
C ILE A 169 13.78 -15.78 -12.95
N GLY A 170 13.63 -15.18 -14.14
CA GLY A 170 14.25 -15.69 -15.37
C GLY A 170 13.32 -16.16 -16.50
N ALA A 171 11.99 -15.96 -16.42
CA ALA A 171 11.14 -16.14 -17.61
C ALA A 171 11.26 -14.89 -18.51
N SER A 172 12.18 -14.97 -19.49
CA SER A 172 12.27 -14.07 -20.66
C SER A 172 11.62 -14.75 -21.85
#